data_AF-A0A7V9V9Z6-F1
#
_entry.id   AF-A0A7V9V9Z6-F1
#
_cell.length_a   1.000
_cell.length_b   1.000
_cell.length_c   1.000
_cell.angle_alpha   90.00
_cell.angle_beta   90.00
_cell.angle_gamma   90.00
#
_symmetry.space_group_name_H-M   'P 1'
#
loop_
_entity.id
_entity.type
_entity.pdbx_description
1 polymer ?
#
loop_
_entity_poly.entity_id
_entity_poly.type
_entity_poly.pdbx_seq_one_letter_code
_entity_poly.pdbx_strand_id
1 'polypeptide(L)'
;MDDLTPRAPIAPRPPGRSPVAPRSRIGRGPGTPGTTIATGAGAVGARRNPALAGMGAALVMLAAQLAWRLAGDGDGTVPSFPEIIVAAISRLTPLDVFGTVTETYGSLAKQTLFVTVLLGIIAFGATAGDWADRLARSSGGGFRRRIGAGIAVATGLLLFTGLVILPVAHLGIFAAASGARDTVRVQLLLTFALFGIAWGWLSAPAKVAPARAEDPDAFGRRQMLGRGSRALLAVFGLAVVGDSARRLLGSGPERDAGQSRSDAQAIANAARQPAPPPASPVATPGAG
;
A
#
# COMPACT_ATOMS: atom_id res chain seq x y z
N MET A 1 -8.75 3.10 -69.86
CA MET A 1 -7.51 3.02 -69.04
C MET A 1 -7.89 2.15 -67.87
N ASP A 2 -7.90 0.85 -68.15
CA ASP A 2 -8.59 -0.17 -67.38
C ASP A 2 -7.62 -0.76 -66.37
N ASP A 3 -7.94 -0.57 -65.10
CA ASP A 3 -7.13 -0.95 -63.96
C ASP A 3 -7.34 -2.46 -63.66
N LEU A 4 -6.47 -3.28 -64.27
CA LEU A 4 -6.42 -4.72 -64.08
C LEU A 4 -5.65 -5.05 -62.80
N THR A 5 -6.30 -4.94 -61.65
CA THR A 5 -5.75 -5.47 -60.39
C THR A 5 -5.74 -7.02 -60.39
N PRO A 6 -4.61 -7.69 -60.11
CA PRO A 6 -4.53 -9.15 -60.08
C PRO A 6 -5.29 -9.73 -58.88
N ARG A 7 -6.23 -10.64 -59.13
CA ARG A 7 -6.87 -11.47 -58.10
C ARG A 7 -5.86 -12.45 -57.52
N ALA A 8 -5.68 -12.41 -56.20
CA ALA A 8 -4.86 -13.37 -55.47
C ALA A 8 -5.45 -14.80 -55.55
N PRO A 9 -4.58 -15.84 -55.64
CA PRO A 9 -5.01 -17.23 -55.74
C PRO A 9 -5.64 -17.74 -54.44
N ILE A 10 -6.78 -18.42 -54.59
CA ILE A 10 -7.53 -19.09 -53.53
C ILE A 10 -6.70 -20.26 -53.01
N ALA A 11 -6.31 -20.21 -51.73
CA ALA A 11 -5.59 -21.31 -51.08
C ALA A 11 -6.51 -22.53 -50.89
N PRO A 12 -6.02 -23.76 -51.14
CA PRO A 12 -6.80 -24.98 -50.99
C PRO A 12 -7.13 -25.26 -49.52
N ARG A 13 -8.43 -25.50 -49.28
CA ARG A 13 -9.01 -25.88 -47.98
C ARG A 13 -8.55 -27.30 -47.63
N PRO A 14 -7.90 -27.56 -46.48
CA PRO A 14 -7.51 -28.92 -46.12
C PRO A 14 -8.76 -29.76 -45.80
N PRO A 15 -8.96 -30.92 -46.48
CA PRO A 15 -10.00 -31.87 -46.12
C PRO A 15 -9.55 -32.72 -44.93
N GLY A 16 -10.48 -33.04 -44.03
CA GLY A 16 -10.34 -34.16 -43.11
C GLY A 16 -10.08 -33.79 -41.66
N ARG A 17 -11.15 -33.41 -40.94
CA ARG A 17 -11.27 -33.82 -39.53
C ARG A 17 -12.27 -34.96 -39.49
N SER A 18 -11.73 -36.18 -39.37
CA SER A 18 -12.49 -37.39 -39.13
C SER A 18 -13.34 -37.26 -37.85
N PRO A 19 -14.52 -37.87 -37.82
CA PRO A 19 -15.37 -37.92 -36.64
C PRO A 19 -14.63 -38.62 -35.49
N VAL A 20 -14.46 -37.92 -34.38
CA VAL A 20 -13.95 -38.49 -33.13
C VAL A 20 -15.00 -39.47 -32.62
N ALA A 21 -14.64 -40.75 -32.66
CA ALA A 21 -15.43 -41.86 -32.13
C ALA A 21 -15.75 -41.65 -30.64
N PRO A 22 -16.92 -42.14 -30.16
CA PRO A 22 -17.30 -42.07 -28.76
C PRO A 22 -16.34 -42.91 -27.93
N ARG A 23 -15.54 -42.26 -27.09
CA ARG A 23 -14.70 -42.97 -26.11
C ARG A 23 -15.62 -43.70 -25.15
N SER A 24 -15.59 -45.02 -25.30
CA SER A 24 -16.21 -46.02 -24.47
C SER A 24 -15.88 -45.79 -23.00
N ARG A 25 -16.97 -45.83 -22.23
CA ARG A 25 -17.03 -45.93 -20.77
C ARG A 25 -16.31 -47.21 -20.33
N ILE A 26 -15.02 -47.11 -20.03
CA ILE A 26 -14.25 -48.22 -19.48
C ILE A 26 -14.40 -48.23 -17.95
N GLY A 27 -15.09 -49.25 -17.46
CA GLY A 27 -14.69 -50.07 -16.31
C GLY A 27 -14.36 -49.35 -15.00
N ARG A 28 -15.39 -49.08 -14.19
CA ARG A 28 -15.24 -48.94 -12.75
C ARG A 28 -15.16 -50.35 -12.15
N GLY A 29 -13.95 -50.89 -12.01
CA GLY A 29 -13.70 -52.10 -11.22
C GLY A 29 -13.63 -51.77 -9.72
N PRO A 30 -14.06 -52.67 -8.81
CA PRO A 30 -13.87 -52.52 -7.37
C PRO A 30 -12.44 -52.95 -6.99
N GLY A 31 -11.47 -52.10 -7.32
CA GLY A 31 -10.09 -52.24 -6.88
C GLY A 31 -9.86 -51.44 -5.61
N THR A 32 -9.66 -52.17 -4.51
CA THR A 32 -8.84 -51.84 -3.33
C THR A 32 -8.67 -50.36 -2.92
N PRO A 33 -8.97 -49.98 -1.66
CA PRO A 33 -8.56 -48.70 -1.08
C PRO A 33 -7.03 -48.67 -0.87
N GLY A 34 -6.29 -48.62 -1.98
CA GLY A 34 -4.94 -48.12 -2.00
C GLY A 34 -5.04 -46.62 -1.80
N THR A 35 -4.85 -46.18 -0.56
CA THR A 35 -4.58 -44.80 -0.20
C THR A 35 -3.26 -44.40 -0.88
N THR A 36 -3.31 -44.15 -2.18
CA THR A 36 -2.31 -43.36 -2.85
C THR A 36 -2.50 -41.96 -2.28
N ILE A 37 -1.81 -41.70 -1.16
CA ILE A 37 -1.46 -40.35 -0.76
C ILE A 37 -0.63 -39.85 -1.93
N ALA A 38 -1.32 -39.29 -2.92
CA ALA A 38 -0.72 -38.37 -3.84
C ALA A 38 -0.23 -37.25 -2.95
N THR A 39 1.01 -37.39 -2.50
CA THR A 39 1.82 -36.37 -1.85
C THR A 39 1.92 -35.24 -2.87
N GLY A 40 0.87 -34.44 -2.95
CA GLY A 40 0.75 -33.20 -3.70
C GLY A 40 1.60 -32.11 -3.08
N ALA A 41 2.80 -32.46 -2.61
CA ALA A 41 3.77 -31.57 -1.99
C ALA A 41 4.60 -30.80 -3.05
N GLY A 42 4.49 -31.13 -4.34
CA GLY A 42 5.29 -30.51 -5.40
C GLY A 42 4.60 -29.44 -6.24
N ALA A 43 3.28 -29.29 -6.12
CA ALA A 43 2.51 -28.36 -6.95
C ALA A 43 1.54 -27.51 -6.12
N VAL A 44 1.98 -27.06 -4.94
CA VAL A 44 1.58 -25.72 -4.47
C VAL A 44 2.25 -24.72 -5.41
N GLY A 45 1.83 -24.72 -6.68
CA GLY A 45 2.25 -23.74 -7.66
C GLY A 45 1.92 -22.40 -7.03
N ALA A 46 2.96 -21.67 -6.64
CA ALA A 46 2.90 -20.46 -5.83
C ALA A 46 1.79 -19.54 -6.35
N ARG A 47 0.57 -19.74 -5.83
CA ARG A 47 -0.58 -18.93 -6.22
C ARG A 47 -0.22 -17.57 -5.65
N ARG A 48 0.17 -16.69 -6.54
CA ARG A 48 0.50 -15.30 -6.23
C ARG A 48 -0.69 -14.75 -5.45
N ASN A 49 -0.49 -14.56 -4.16
CA ASN A 49 -1.54 -14.09 -3.29
C ASN A 49 -1.59 -12.56 -3.43
N PRO A 50 -2.61 -11.98 -4.09
CA PRO A 50 -2.71 -10.53 -4.24
C PRO A 50 -2.70 -9.79 -2.90
N ALA A 51 -3.22 -10.42 -1.84
CA ALA A 51 -3.10 -9.98 -0.47
C ALA A 51 -1.64 -9.79 -0.01
N LEU A 52 -0.72 -10.70 -0.34
CA LEU A 52 0.71 -10.56 -0.02
C LEU A 52 1.35 -9.38 -0.74
N ALA A 53 0.96 -9.13 -1.99
CA ALA A 53 1.41 -7.94 -2.71
C ALA A 53 0.86 -6.66 -2.08
N GLY A 54 -0.38 -6.68 -1.58
CA GLY A 54 -1.00 -5.61 -0.79
C GLY A 54 -0.26 -5.30 0.50
N MET A 55 0.03 -6.33 1.30
CA MET A 55 0.84 -6.21 2.52
C MET A 55 2.23 -5.65 2.20
N GLY A 56 2.91 -6.20 1.19
CA GLY A 56 4.23 -5.72 0.77
C GLY A 56 4.21 -4.24 0.33
N ALA A 57 3.18 -3.83 -0.42
CA ALA A 57 3.02 -2.43 -0.82
C ALA A 57 2.78 -1.51 0.39
N ALA A 58 1.98 -1.94 1.37
CA ALA A 58 1.77 -1.20 2.61
C ALA A 58 3.06 -1.06 3.43
N LEU A 59 3.90 -2.11 3.49
CA LEU A 59 5.20 -2.03 4.15
C LEU A 59 6.16 -1.08 3.43
N VAL A 60 6.23 -1.12 2.10
CA VAL A 60 7.03 -0.18 1.30
C VAL A 60 6.58 1.26 1.53
N MET A 61 5.27 1.48 1.56
CA MET A 61 4.65 2.76 1.87
C MET A 61 5.07 3.27 3.25
N LEU A 62 4.95 2.43 4.29
CA LEU A 62 5.35 2.76 5.67
C LEU A 62 6.85 3.05 5.78
N ALA A 63 7.68 2.23 5.15
CA ALA A 63 9.13 2.43 5.14
C ALA A 63 9.51 3.77 4.48
N ALA A 64 8.85 4.16 3.40
CA ALA A 64 9.07 5.45 2.76
C ALA A 64 8.67 6.62 3.67
N GLN A 65 7.56 6.52 4.40
CA GLN A 65 7.15 7.55 5.37
C GLN A 65 8.16 7.69 6.52
N LEU A 66 8.68 6.57 7.01
CA LEU A 66 9.75 6.53 8.03
C LEU A 66 11.04 7.15 7.52
N ALA A 67 11.47 6.76 6.31
CA ALA A 67 12.67 7.30 5.70
C ALA A 67 12.56 8.81 5.50
N TRP A 68 11.40 9.31 5.05
CA TRP A 68 11.14 10.74 4.92
C TRP A 68 11.25 11.45 6.26
N ARG A 69 10.71 10.84 7.32
CA ARG A 69 10.78 11.40 8.67
C ARG A 69 12.20 11.44 9.22
N LEU A 70 13.01 10.40 8.94
CA LEU A 70 14.40 10.34 9.37
C LEU A 70 15.32 11.28 8.57
N ALA A 71 14.99 11.53 7.30
CA ALA A 71 15.77 12.40 6.42
C ALA A 71 15.40 13.89 6.51
N GLY A 72 14.32 14.24 7.24
CA GLY A 72 13.95 15.62 7.49
C GLY A 72 14.88 16.25 8.53
N ASP A 73 16.04 16.76 8.09
CA ASP A 73 16.94 17.59 8.89
C ASP A 73 16.23 18.90 9.27
N GLY A 74 15.89 19.12 10.54
CA GLY A 74 15.43 20.44 10.99
C GLY A 74 14.53 20.44 12.20
N ASP A 75 13.20 20.39 12.01
CA ASP A 75 12.27 20.88 13.03
C ASP A 75 11.16 19.91 13.43
N GLY A 76 11.26 18.62 13.08
CA GLY A 76 10.42 17.55 13.67
C GLY A 76 8.90 17.69 13.52
N THR A 77 8.40 18.62 12.70
CA THR A 77 7.01 19.11 12.78
C THR A 77 6.05 18.49 11.80
N VAL A 78 6.48 17.57 10.92
CA VAL A 78 5.54 16.90 10.00
C VAL A 78 5.08 15.58 10.64
N PRO A 79 3.86 15.52 11.18
CA PRO A 79 3.33 14.30 11.78
C PRO A 79 3.25 13.18 10.75
N SER A 80 3.70 11.99 11.13
CA SER A 80 3.62 10.83 10.25
C SER A 80 2.16 10.37 10.10
N PHE A 81 1.83 9.69 9.00
CA PHE A 81 0.45 9.20 8.81
C PHE A 81 -0.05 8.31 9.96
N PRO A 82 0.76 7.38 10.51
CA PRO A 82 0.39 6.67 11.73
C PRO A 82 0.11 7.61 12.91
N GLU A 83 0.92 8.66 13.13
CA GLU A 83 0.64 9.64 14.19
C GLU A 83 -0.68 10.37 13.99
N ILE A 84 -1.03 10.73 12.75
CA ILE A 84 -2.32 11.35 12.43
C ILE A 84 -3.47 10.39 12.76
N ILE A 85 -3.33 9.10 12.43
CA ILE A 85 -4.32 8.08 12.80
C ILE A 85 -4.42 7.94 14.32
N VAL A 86 -3.30 7.85 15.03
CA VAL A 86 -3.29 7.74 16.50
C VAL A 86 -3.94 8.96 17.13
N ALA A 87 -3.66 10.16 16.63
CA ALA A 87 -4.28 11.40 17.08
C ALA A 87 -5.78 11.47 16.77
N ALA A 88 -6.21 10.91 15.63
CA ALA A 88 -7.63 10.81 15.30
C ALA A 88 -8.36 9.81 16.20
N ILE A 89 -7.77 8.63 16.42
CA ILE A 89 -8.31 7.61 17.33
C ILE A 89 -8.36 8.16 18.75
N SER A 90 -7.33 8.89 19.20
CA SER A 90 -7.32 9.43 20.56
C SER A 90 -8.39 10.50 20.79
N ARG A 91 -8.85 11.16 19.73
CA ARG A 91 -9.96 12.11 19.79
C ARG A 91 -11.33 11.45 19.67
N LEU A 92 -11.42 10.32 18.97
CA LEU A 92 -12.66 9.57 18.81
C LEU A 92 -12.96 8.66 20.00
N THR A 93 -11.93 8.15 20.66
CA THR A 93 -12.09 7.26 21.80
C THR A 93 -12.49 8.10 23.02
N PRO A 94 -13.63 7.79 23.67
CA PRO A 94 -14.07 8.50 24.88
C PRO A 94 -12.98 8.50 25.96
N LEU A 95 -12.82 9.62 26.66
CA LEU A 95 -11.85 9.78 27.76
C LEU A 95 -11.95 8.66 28.80
N ASP A 96 -13.16 8.16 29.05
CA ASP A 96 -13.45 7.10 30.02
C ASP A 96 -12.77 5.77 29.67
N VAL A 97 -12.67 5.45 28.37
CA VAL A 97 -12.01 4.23 27.87
C VAL A 97 -10.50 4.39 27.96
N PHE A 98 -9.96 5.59 27.74
CA PHE A 98 -8.54 5.84 27.93
C PHE A 98 -8.13 5.80 29.40
N GLY A 99 -8.95 6.28 30.32
CA GLY A 99 -8.67 6.20 31.76
C GLY A 99 -8.45 4.75 32.20
N THR A 100 -9.40 3.87 31.88
CA THR A 100 -9.31 2.45 32.22
C THR A 100 -8.13 1.73 31.55
N VAL A 101 -7.86 2.02 30.28
CA VAL A 101 -6.76 1.37 29.56
C VAL A 101 -5.39 1.90 30.01
N THR A 102 -5.24 3.19 30.27
CA THR A 102 -3.95 3.77 30.69
C THR A 102 -3.63 3.45 32.15
N GLU A 103 -4.63 3.31 33.02
CA GLU A 103 -4.44 2.84 34.39
C GLU A 103 -4.01 1.36 34.44
N THR A 104 -4.57 0.53 33.55
CA THR A 104 -4.24 -0.90 33.50
C THR A 104 -2.92 -1.20 32.79
N TYR A 105 -2.60 -0.47 31.72
CA TYR A 105 -1.45 -0.77 30.86
C TYR A 105 -0.27 0.22 30.99
N GLY A 106 -0.43 1.34 31.69
CA GLY A 106 0.65 2.30 31.94
C GLY A 106 1.40 2.70 30.66
N SER A 107 2.74 2.69 30.70
CA SER A 107 3.57 3.06 29.54
C SER A 107 3.49 2.07 28.37
N LEU A 108 2.99 0.84 28.58
CA LEU A 108 2.80 -0.14 27.51
C LEU A 108 1.64 0.24 26.58
N ALA A 109 0.68 1.06 27.02
CA ALA A 109 -0.48 1.44 26.23
C ALA A 109 -0.10 2.13 24.90
N LYS A 110 0.91 3.00 24.93
CA LYS A 110 1.40 3.69 23.72
C LYS A 110 2.03 2.70 22.73
N GLN A 111 2.78 1.74 23.26
CA GLN A 111 3.49 0.73 22.47
C GLN A 111 2.50 -0.26 21.82
N THR A 112 1.53 -0.75 22.59
CA THR A 112 0.50 -1.67 22.08
C THR A 112 -0.40 -1.00 21.06
N LEU A 113 -0.74 0.28 21.25
CA LEU A 113 -1.52 1.06 20.28
C LEU A 113 -0.75 1.22 18.96
N PHE A 114 0.54 1.55 19.01
CA PHE A 114 1.37 1.63 17.80
C PHE A 114 1.43 0.30 17.04
N VAL A 115 1.69 -0.81 17.74
CA VAL A 115 1.72 -2.15 17.13
C VAL A 115 0.36 -2.52 16.54
N THR A 116 -0.73 -2.20 17.24
CA THR A 116 -2.09 -2.48 16.77
C THR A 116 -2.42 -1.69 15.50
N VAL A 117 -2.09 -0.40 15.46
CA VAL A 117 -2.26 0.43 14.25
C VAL A 117 -1.41 -0.12 13.10
N LEU A 118 -0.17 -0.52 13.36
CA LEU A 118 0.71 -1.10 12.35
C LEU A 118 0.12 -2.39 11.76
N LEU A 119 -0.36 -3.30 12.60
CA LEU A 119 -1.06 -4.51 12.16
C LEU A 119 -2.34 -4.18 11.38
N GLY A 120 -3.08 -3.16 11.81
CA GLY A 120 -4.24 -2.64 11.11
C GLY A 120 -3.90 -2.16 9.69
N ILE A 121 -2.82 -1.41 9.52
CA ILE A 121 -2.35 -0.93 8.20
C ILE A 121 -1.94 -2.10 7.31
N ILE A 122 -1.24 -3.11 7.84
CA ILE A 122 -0.84 -4.31 7.09
C ILE A 122 -2.08 -5.10 6.63
N ALA A 123 -3.01 -5.36 7.55
CA ALA A 123 -4.25 -6.08 7.24
C ALA A 123 -5.09 -5.31 6.22
N PHE A 124 -5.20 -3.99 6.37
CA PHE A 124 -5.90 -3.13 5.44
C PHE A 124 -5.22 -3.11 4.07
N GLY A 125 -3.88 -3.07 4.03
CA GLY A 125 -3.10 -3.22 2.80
C GLY A 125 -3.36 -4.54 2.08
N ALA A 126 -3.51 -5.65 2.82
CA ALA A 126 -3.88 -6.95 2.28
C ALA A 126 -5.25 -6.88 1.59
N THR A 127 -6.26 -6.34 2.28
CA THR A 127 -7.61 -6.18 1.71
C THR A 127 -7.59 -5.28 0.48
N ALA A 128 -6.94 -4.11 0.54
CA ALA A 128 -6.80 -3.19 -0.59
C ALA A 128 -6.12 -3.86 -1.79
N GLY A 129 -5.13 -4.72 -1.56
CA GLY A 129 -4.50 -5.52 -2.60
C GLY A 129 -5.45 -6.51 -3.29
N ASP A 130 -6.36 -7.13 -2.54
CA ASP A 130 -7.41 -7.98 -3.11
C ASP A 130 -8.43 -7.19 -3.93
N TRP A 131 -8.81 -5.99 -3.47
CA TRP A 131 -9.66 -5.07 -4.24
C TRP A 131 -9.00 -4.64 -5.54
N ALA A 132 -7.72 -4.27 -5.48
CA ALA A 132 -6.96 -3.89 -6.66
C ALA A 132 -6.81 -5.05 -7.65
N ASP A 133 -6.67 -6.29 -7.16
CA ASP A 133 -6.60 -7.49 -8.01
C ASP A 133 -7.95 -7.80 -8.69
N ARG A 134 -9.07 -7.68 -7.95
CA ARG A 134 -10.42 -7.80 -8.52
C ARG A 134 -10.63 -6.77 -9.63
N LEU A 135 -10.24 -5.52 -9.38
CA LEU A 135 -10.33 -4.44 -10.35
C LEU A 135 -9.43 -4.70 -11.58
N ALA A 136 -8.18 -5.13 -11.36
CA ALA A 136 -7.26 -5.48 -12.44
C ALA A 136 -7.78 -6.63 -13.31
N ARG A 137 -8.41 -7.65 -12.70
CA ARG A 137 -9.02 -8.77 -13.42
C ARG A 137 -10.21 -8.34 -14.28
N SER A 138 -11.06 -7.45 -13.77
CA SER A 138 -12.21 -6.91 -14.52
C SER A 138 -11.78 -6.14 -15.77
N SER A 139 -10.62 -5.47 -15.70
CA SER A 139 -10.09 -4.67 -16.78
C SER A 139 -9.24 -5.49 -17.76
N GLY A 140 -9.08 -6.80 -17.64
CA GLY A 140 -8.27 -7.61 -18.55
C GLY A 140 -6.76 -7.63 -18.27
N GLY A 141 -6.02 -8.49 -18.97
CA GLY A 141 -4.60 -8.79 -18.67
C GLY A 141 -3.62 -7.69 -19.11
N GLY A 142 -2.75 -7.23 -18.20
CA GLY A 142 -1.61 -6.37 -18.56
C GLY A 142 -0.97 -5.65 -17.38
N PHE A 143 0.32 -5.31 -17.50
CA PHE A 143 1.06 -4.59 -16.45
C PHE A 143 0.53 -3.16 -16.23
N ARG A 144 0.29 -2.40 -17.31
CA ARG A 144 -0.28 -1.05 -17.25
C ARG A 144 -1.63 -1.02 -16.54
N ARG A 145 -2.49 -2.01 -16.80
CA ARG A 145 -3.81 -2.13 -16.18
C ARG A 145 -3.71 -2.45 -14.68
N ARG A 146 -2.73 -3.26 -14.27
CA ARG A 146 -2.44 -3.50 -12.84
C ARG A 146 -1.98 -2.24 -12.13
N ILE A 147 -1.04 -1.49 -12.70
CA ILE A 147 -0.65 -0.19 -12.12
C ILE A 147 -1.87 0.72 -12.02
N GLY A 148 -2.67 0.82 -13.09
CA GLY A 148 -3.90 1.60 -13.09
C GLY A 148 -4.88 1.20 -11.99
N ALA A 149 -5.10 -0.11 -11.80
CA ALA A 149 -5.96 -0.61 -10.72
C ALA A 149 -5.39 -0.31 -9.32
N GLY A 150 -4.08 -0.44 -9.14
CA GLY A 150 -3.40 -0.07 -7.89
C GLY A 150 -3.54 1.42 -7.57
N ILE A 151 -3.33 2.28 -8.57
CA ILE A 151 -3.51 3.73 -8.46
C ILE A 151 -4.98 4.08 -8.18
N ALA A 152 -5.93 3.42 -8.84
CA ALA A 152 -7.36 3.65 -8.60
C ALA A 152 -7.75 3.33 -7.15
N VAL A 153 -7.30 2.18 -6.62
CA VAL A 153 -7.51 1.83 -5.22
C VAL A 153 -6.81 2.82 -4.29
N ALA A 154 -5.54 3.16 -4.56
CA ALA A 154 -4.81 4.16 -3.79
C ALA A 154 -5.49 5.53 -3.78
N THR A 155 -6.08 5.94 -4.91
CA THR A 155 -6.86 7.17 -5.03
C THR A 155 -8.13 7.10 -4.20
N GLY A 156 -8.86 5.97 -4.24
CA GLY A 156 -10.02 5.74 -3.38
C GLY A 156 -9.67 5.82 -1.89
N LEU A 157 -8.51 5.25 -1.50
CA LEU A 157 -8.01 5.33 -0.13
C LEU A 157 -7.58 6.74 0.26
N LEU A 158 -6.91 7.47 -0.64
CA LEU A 158 -6.53 8.86 -0.46
C LEU A 158 -7.78 9.73 -0.25
N LEU A 159 -8.82 9.54 -1.08
CA LEU A 159 -10.08 10.24 -0.95
C LEU A 159 -10.78 9.89 0.37
N PHE A 160 -10.90 8.61 0.71
CA PHE A 160 -11.47 8.19 1.99
C PHE A 160 -10.73 8.83 3.17
N THR A 161 -9.40 8.82 3.13
CA THR A 161 -8.55 9.43 4.16
C THR A 161 -8.78 10.95 4.22
N GLY A 162 -8.77 11.63 3.08
CA GLY A 162 -8.95 13.07 2.99
C GLY A 162 -10.36 13.57 3.33
N LEU A 163 -11.40 12.78 3.05
CA LEU A 163 -12.81 13.15 3.24
C LEU A 163 -13.38 12.65 4.57
N VAL A 164 -12.87 11.55 5.13
CA VAL A 164 -13.40 10.95 6.37
C VAL A 164 -12.45 11.17 7.53
N ILE A 165 -11.18 10.76 7.38
CA ILE A 165 -10.22 10.74 8.51
C ILE A 165 -9.73 12.17 8.83
N LEU A 166 -9.30 12.92 7.83
CA LEU A 166 -8.76 14.27 8.03
C LEU A 166 -9.77 15.23 8.67
N PRO A 167 -11.05 15.28 8.26
CA PRO A 167 -12.04 16.15 8.90
C PRO A 167 -12.30 15.77 10.36
N VAL A 168 -12.36 14.48 10.68
CA VAL A 168 -12.47 14.01 12.06
C VAL A 168 -11.27 14.46 12.89
N ALA A 169 -10.07 14.43 12.31
CA ALA A 169 -8.85 14.95 12.93
C ALA A 169 -8.79 16.50 12.97
N HIS A 170 -9.80 17.22 12.48
CA HIS A 170 -9.79 18.68 12.30
C HIS A 170 -8.63 19.20 11.43
N LEU A 171 -8.01 18.31 10.66
CA LEU A 171 -6.97 18.60 9.67
C LEU A 171 -7.55 18.66 8.24
N GLY A 172 -8.88 18.56 8.13
CA GLY A 172 -9.63 18.55 6.89
C GLY A 172 -9.55 19.84 6.09
N ILE A 173 -10.26 19.85 4.97
CA ILE A 173 -10.30 20.92 3.96
C ILE A 173 -10.75 22.28 4.56
N PHE A 174 -11.32 22.26 5.77
CA PHE A 174 -11.74 23.44 6.53
C PHE A 174 -10.65 24.09 7.41
N ALA A 175 -9.51 23.45 7.65
CA ALA A 175 -8.34 24.08 8.30
C ALA A 175 -7.57 24.96 7.29
N ALA A 176 -8.18 26.06 6.84
CA ALA A 176 -7.80 26.79 5.63
C ALA A 176 -6.50 27.62 5.69
N ALA A 177 -5.85 27.77 6.85
CA ALA A 177 -4.88 28.85 7.04
C ALA A 177 -3.43 28.46 7.43
N SER A 178 -3.05 27.18 7.52
CA SER A 178 -1.66 26.81 7.90
C SER A 178 -0.78 26.43 6.71
N GLY A 179 0.40 27.08 6.57
CA GLY A 179 1.38 26.81 5.51
C GLY A 179 1.94 25.38 5.48
N ALA A 180 1.78 24.61 6.57
CA ALA A 180 2.19 23.19 6.64
C ALA A 180 1.29 22.24 5.82
N ARG A 181 0.16 22.73 5.29
CA ARG A 181 -0.86 21.91 4.63
C ARG A 181 -0.39 21.31 3.31
N ASP A 182 0.36 22.08 2.52
CA ASP A 182 0.80 21.65 1.20
C ASP A 182 1.83 20.53 1.30
N THR A 183 2.73 20.61 2.28
CA THR A 183 3.70 19.54 2.59
C THR A 183 2.99 18.24 2.97
N VAL A 184 2.02 18.28 3.89
CA VAL A 184 1.28 17.08 4.32
C VAL A 184 0.49 16.47 3.16
N ARG A 185 -0.14 17.28 2.31
CA ARG A 185 -0.88 16.79 1.13
C ARG A 185 0.04 16.15 0.10
N VAL A 186 1.16 16.78 -0.23
CA VAL A 186 2.15 16.22 -1.17
C VAL A 186 2.70 14.91 -0.62
N GLN A 187 3.01 14.85 0.67
CA GLN A 187 3.46 13.62 1.31
C GLN A 187 2.40 12.52 1.25
N LEU A 188 1.13 12.82 1.57
CA LEU A 188 0.04 11.85 1.44
C LEU A 188 -0.07 11.35 -0.02
N LEU A 189 -0.08 12.27 -0.98
CA LEU A 189 -0.25 11.96 -2.39
C LEU A 189 0.89 11.05 -2.89
N LEU A 190 2.14 11.38 -2.55
CA LEU A 190 3.31 10.56 -2.86
C LEU A 190 3.25 9.19 -2.20
N THR A 191 2.82 9.13 -0.95
CA THR A 191 2.66 7.88 -0.19
C THR A 191 1.65 6.94 -0.86
N PHE A 192 0.46 7.43 -1.19
CA PHE A 192 -0.59 6.62 -1.83
C PHE A 192 -0.20 6.25 -3.27
N ALA A 193 0.42 7.16 -4.02
CA ALA A 193 0.97 6.84 -5.34
C ALA A 193 2.01 5.71 -5.26
N LEU A 194 2.92 5.77 -4.27
CA LEU A 194 3.91 4.73 -4.03
C LEU A 194 3.26 3.38 -3.72
N PHE A 195 2.21 3.36 -2.90
CA PHE A 195 1.44 2.13 -2.64
C PHE A 195 0.89 1.53 -3.95
N GLY A 196 0.23 2.33 -4.79
CA GLY A 196 -0.34 1.86 -6.06
C GLY A 196 0.72 1.29 -7.01
N ILE A 197 1.86 1.98 -7.13
CA ILE A 197 3.00 1.54 -7.95
C ILE A 197 3.62 0.26 -7.39
N ALA A 198 3.91 0.23 -6.09
CA ALA A 198 4.51 -0.93 -5.41
C ALA A 198 3.61 -2.16 -5.55
N TRP A 199 2.30 -2.00 -5.34
CA TRP A 199 1.34 -3.09 -5.52
C TRP A 199 1.31 -3.60 -6.97
N GLY A 200 1.25 -2.70 -7.95
CA GLY A 200 1.26 -3.06 -9.37
C GLY A 200 2.52 -3.84 -9.76
N TRP A 201 3.67 -3.45 -9.22
CA TRP A 201 4.95 -4.09 -9.46
C TRP A 201 5.12 -5.45 -8.74
N LEU A 202 4.67 -5.54 -7.49
CA LEU A 202 4.68 -6.78 -6.71
C LEU A 202 3.69 -7.82 -7.25
N SER A 203 2.53 -7.37 -7.72
CA SER A 203 1.50 -8.25 -8.30
C SER A 203 1.84 -8.70 -9.73
N ALA A 204 2.71 -7.99 -10.45
CA ALA A 204 3.01 -8.24 -11.87
C ALA A 204 3.46 -9.70 -12.12
N PRO A 205 2.77 -10.45 -13.02
CA PRO A 205 3.09 -11.85 -13.32
C PRO A 205 4.55 -11.95 -13.72
N ALA A 206 5.27 -12.90 -13.11
CA ALA A 206 6.58 -13.29 -13.59
C ALA A 206 6.32 -13.79 -15.00
N LYS A 207 6.85 -13.10 -16.00
CA LYS A 207 6.87 -13.62 -17.36
C LYS A 207 7.72 -14.89 -17.29
N VAL A 208 7.06 -16.03 -17.10
CA VAL A 208 7.69 -17.31 -17.35
C VAL A 208 7.84 -17.30 -18.86
N ALA A 209 9.03 -16.92 -19.32
CA ALA A 209 9.35 -17.03 -20.74
C ALA A 209 9.01 -18.48 -21.13
N PRO A 210 8.25 -18.69 -22.22
CA PRO A 210 7.97 -20.04 -22.68
C PRO A 210 9.32 -20.74 -22.78
N ALA A 211 9.43 -21.91 -22.15
CA ALA A 211 10.65 -22.69 -22.11
C ALA A 211 11.04 -23.04 -23.55
N ARG A 212 11.77 -22.13 -24.20
CA ARG A 212 12.52 -22.41 -25.41
C ARG A 212 13.64 -23.33 -24.93
N ALA A 213 13.78 -24.48 -25.58
CA ALA A 213 14.64 -25.59 -25.17
C ALA A 213 16.15 -25.28 -25.27
N GLU A 214 16.57 -24.09 -24.88
CA GLU A 214 17.96 -23.66 -24.81
C GLU A 214 18.33 -23.49 -23.34
N ASP A 215 19.17 -24.44 -22.91
CA ASP A 215 20.03 -24.41 -21.74
C ASP A 215 19.34 -24.32 -20.36
N PRO A 216 19.12 -25.47 -19.67
CA PRO A 216 18.47 -25.51 -18.36
C PRO A 216 19.20 -24.69 -17.28
N ASP A 217 20.49 -24.40 -17.47
CA ASP A 217 21.32 -23.67 -16.49
C ASP A 217 21.24 -22.14 -16.61
N ALA A 218 20.88 -21.61 -17.78
CA ALA A 218 20.74 -20.16 -17.99
C ALA A 218 19.42 -19.60 -17.41
N PHE A 219 18.38 -20.43 -17.37
CA PHE A 219 17.06 -20.05 -16.84
C PHE A 219 17.06 -19.84 -15.31
N GLY A 220 17.94 -20.50 -14.55
CA GLY A 220 17.95 -20.43 -13.09
C GLY A 220 18.32 -19.06 -12.52
N ARG A 221 19.36 -18.41 -13.06
CA ARG A 221 19.96 -17.20 -12.44
C ARG A 221 19.09 -15.94 -12.54
N ARG A 222 18.53 -15.65 -13.72
CA ARG A 222 17.69 -14.45 -13.92
C ARG A 222 16.34 -14.57 -13.19
N GLN A 223 15.75 -15.76 -13.16
CA GLN A 223 14.51 -16.00 -12.42
C GLN A 223 14.74 -15.98 -10.91
N MET A 224 15.91 -16.43 -10.43
CA MET A 224 16.33 -16.24 -9.04
C MET A 224 16.53 -14.78 -8.68
N LEU A 225 17.16 -13.96 -9.53
CA LEU A 225 17.33 -12.52 -9.25
C LEU A 225 15.99 -11.79 -9.11
N GLY A 226 15.03 -12.07 -10.00
CA GLY A 226 13.71 -11.42 -9.96
C GLY A 226 12.81 -11.88 -8.80
N ARG A 227 13.00 -13.10 -8.28
CA ARG A 227 12.34 -13.55 -7.05
C ARG A 227 13.06 -13.02 -5.81
N GLY A 228 14.38 -12.99 -5.84
CA GLY A 228 15.24 -12.51 -4.76
C GLY A 228 15.00 -11.03 -4.45
N SER A 229 14.90 -10.17 -5.46
CA SER A 229 14.68 -8.73 -5.25
C SER A 229 13.36 -8.42 -4.53
N ARG A 230 12.29 -9.15 -4.83
CA ARG A 230 10.99 -8.98 -4.15
C ARG A 230 11.04 -9.44 -2.70
N ALA A 231 11.68 -10.57 -2.44
CA ALA A 231 11.88 -11.06 -1.07
C ALA A 231 12.76 -10.10 -0.26
N LEU A 232 13.86 -9.62 -0.85
CA LEU A 232 14.74 -8.63 -0.24
C LEU A 232 14.01 -7.33 0.09
N LEU A 233 13.14 -6.84 -0.79
CA LEU A 233 12.34 -5.64 -0.50
C LEU A 233 11.33 -5.84 0.62
N ALA A 234 10.68 -7.02 0.69
CA ALA A 234 9.79 -7.34 1.79
C ALA A 234 10.55 -7.44 3.13
N VAL A 235 11.70 -8.11 3.13
CA VAL A 235 12.57 -8.24 4.31
C VAL A 235 13.13 -6.88 4.72
N PHE A 236 13.58 -6.07 3.76
CA PHE A 236 14.07 -4.72 4.02
C PHE A 236 12.98 -3.82 4.59
N GLY A 237 11.77 -3.86 4.03
CA GLY A 237 10.61 -3.14 4.57
C GLY A 237 10.31 -3.58 6.01
N LEU A 238 10.30 -4.88 6.27
CA LEU A 238 10.10 -5.43 7.62
C LEU A 238 11.22 -5.01 8.58
N ALA A 239 12.48 -4.99 8.12
CA ALA A 239 13.63 -4.59 8.92
C ALA A 239 13.61 -3.10 9.25
N VAL A 240 13.28 -2.22 8.30
CA VAL A 240 13.16 -0.78 8.52
C VAL A 240 12.01 -0.47 9.50
N VAL A 241 10.85 -1.13 9.31
CA VAL A 241 9.71 -1.00 10.22
C VAL A 241 10.06 -1.55 11.61
N GLY A 242 10.75 -2.69 11.69
CA GLY A 242 11.20 -3.30 12.93
C GLY A 242 12.24 -2.47 13.68
N ASP A 243 13.23 -1.92 12.98
CA ASP A 243 14.23 -1.01 13.57
C ASP A 243 13.58 0.26 14.09
N SER A 244 12.65 0.84 13.32
CA SER A 244 11.95 2.04 13.75
C SER A 244 11.01 1.77 14.91
N ALA A 245 10.30 0.65 14.91
CA ALA A 245 9.53 0.19 16.06
C ALA A 245 10.45 0.03 17.28
N ARG A 246 11.60 -0.63 17.13
CA ARG A 246 12.59 -0.78 18.22
C ARG A 246 13.09 0.57 18.74
N ARG A 247 13.41 1.52 17.85
CA ARG A 247 13.85 2.87 18.24
C ARG A 247 12.76 3.62 19.02
N LEU A 248 11.51 3.54 18.55
CA LEU A 248 10.36 4.13 19.24
C LEU A 248 10.07 3.47 20.59
N LEU A 249 10.27 2.15 20.70
CA LEU A 249 10.12 1.40 21.96
C LEU A 249 11.28 1.66 22.92
N GLY A 250 12.48 1.93 22.41
CA GLY A 250 13.71 2.14 23.17
C GLY A 250 13.98 3.60 23.56
N SER A 251 13.38 4.58 22.89
CA SER A 251 13.36 5.97 23.35
C SER A 251 12.47 6.06 24.59
N GLY A 252 13.08 6.10 25.78
CA GLY A 252 12.37 6.10 27.05
C GLY A 252 11.29 7.20 27.17
N PRO A 253 10.24 6.96 27.97
CA PRO A 253 9.04 7.80 28.06
C PRO A 253 9.29 9.26 28.45
N GLU A 254 10.44 9.60 29.02
CA GLU A 254 10.80 10.96 29.41
C GLU A 254 10.96 11.92 28.21
N ARG A 255 11.53 11.47 27.09
CA ARG A 255 11.72 12.35 25.91
C ARG A 255 10.39 12.70 25.24
N ASP A 256 9.51 11.72 25.11
CA ASP A 256 8.21 11.91 24.44
C ASP A 256 7.20 12.69 25.28
N ALA A 257 7.23 12.51 26.61
CA ALA A 257 6.39 13.28 27.52
C ALA A 257 6.81 14.76 27.55
N GLY A 258 8.11 15.05 27.44
CA GLY A 258 8.63 16.41 27.30
C GLY A 258 8.19 17.07 26.00
N GLN A 259 8.36 16.37 24.86
CA GLN A 259 7.99 16.88 23.54
C GLN A 259 6.48 17.12 23.44
N SER A 260 5.66 16.15 23.86
CA SER A 260 4.19 16.27 23.80
C SER A 260 3.64 17.38 24.70
N ARG A 261 4.25 17.60 25.89
CA ARG A 261 3.90 18.73 26.76
C ARG A 261 4.29 20.07 26.16
N SER A 262 5.48 20.15 25.55
CA SER A 262 5.94 21.34 24.82
C SER A 262 5.01 21.69 23.66
N ASP A 263 4.61 20.70 22.85
CA ASP A 263 3.71 20.91 21.71
C ASP A 263 2.30 21.35 22.16
N ALA A 264 1.77 20.70 23.22
CA ALA A 264 0.48 21.09 23.80
C ALA A 264 0.52 22.51 24.39
N GLN A 265 1.63 22.90 25.04
CA GLN A 265 1.84 24.26 25.53
C GLN A 265 1.97 25.26 24.38
N ALA A 266 2.66 24.92 23.29
CA ALA A 266 2.79 25.78 22.11
C ALA A 266 1.42 26.06 21.47
N ILE A 267 0.58 25.03 21.32
CA ILE A 267 -0.80 25.18 20.80
C ILE A 267 -1.65 26.02 21.77
N ALA A 268 -1.57 25.74 23.08
CA ALA A 268 -2.31 26.51 24.08
C ALA A 268 -1.87 27.99 24.12
N ASN A 269 -0.58 28.27 23.93
CA ASN A 269 -0.04 29.62 23.84
C ASN A 269 -0.47 30.33 22.54
N ALA A 270 -0.46 29.63 21.41
CA ALA A 270 -0.96 30.15 20.14
C ALA A 270 -2.46 30.50 20.21
N ALA A 271 -3.27 29.70 20.91
CA ALA A 271 -4.69 29.98 21.12
C ALA A 271 -4.93 31.16 22.08
N ARG A 272 -3.98 31.48 22.97
CA ARG A 272 -4.05 32.63 23.88
C ARG A 272 -3.52 33.92 23.28
N GLN A 273 -2.72 33.85 22.20
CA GLN A 273 -2.29 35.05 21.50
C GLN A 273 -3.52 35.71 20.84
N PRO A 274 -3.89 36.93 21.23
CA PRO A 274 -4.96 37.66 20.56
C PRO A 274 -4.61 37.79 19.08
N ALA A 275 -5.58 37.60 18.21
CA ALA A 275 -5.39 37.83 16.78
C ALA A 275 -4.73 39.21 16.59
N PRO A 276 -3.64 39.32 15.79
CA PRO A 276 -2.99 40.59 15.57
C PRO A 276 -4.05 41.60 15.11
N PRO A 277 -4.03 42.83 15.65
CA PRO A 277 -5.02 43.84 15.29
C PRO A 277 -5.01 44.01 13.76
N PRO A 278 -6.19 44.19 13.12
CA PRO A 278 -6.26 44.38 11.68
C PRO A 278 -5.30 45.50 11.30
N ALA A 279 -4.42 45.22 10.33
CA ALA A 279 -3.44 46.20 9.87
C ALA A 279 -4.16 47.50 9.51
N SER A 280 -3.77 48.60 10.14
CA SER A 280 -4.33 49.91 9.84
C SER A 280 -4.25 50.15 8.33
N PRO A 281 -5.33 50.60 7.68
CA PRO A 281 -5.33 50.82 6.25
C PRO A 281 -4.18 51.76 5.89
N VAL A 282 -3.23 51.25 5.11
CA VAL A 282 -2.13 52.05 4.57
C VAL A 282 -2.77 53.12 3.70
N ALA A 283 -2.71 54.37 4.18
CA ALA A 283 -3.20 55.51 3.45
C ALA A 283 -2.50 55.55 2.09
N THR A 284 -3.25 55.30 1.02
CA THR A 284 -2.75 55.41 -0.35
C THR A 284 -2.41 56.89 -0.55
N PRO A 285 -1.15 57.24 -0.87
CA PRO A 285 -0.79 58.64 -1.12
C PRO A 285 -1.61 59.13 -2.29
N GLY A 286 -2.43 60.16 -2.05
CA GLY A 286 -3.24 60.79 -3.09
C GLY A 286 -2.34 61.28 -4.22
N ALA A 287 -2.64 60.84 -5.44
CA ALA A 287 -2.09 61.43 -6.63
C ALA A 287 -2.66 62.85 -6.76
N GLY A 288 -1.81 63.84 -6.50
CA GLY A 288 -2.01 65.24 -6.88
C GLY A 288 -1.44 65.51 -8.26
#